data_AF-A0A1F8MBH2-F1
#
_entry.id   AF-A0A1F8MBH2-F1
#
_cell.length_a   1.000
_cell.length_b   1.000
_cell.length_c   1.000
_cell.angle_alpha   90.00
_cell.angle_beta   90.00
_cell.angle_gamma   90.00
#
_symmetry.space_group_name_H-M   'P 1'
#
loop_
_entity.id
_entity.type
_entity.pdbx_description
1 polymer ?
#
loop_
_entity_poly.entity_id
_entity_poly.type
_entity_poly.pdbx_seq_one_letter_code
_entity_poly.pdbx_strand_id
1 'polypeptide(L)'
;MFDKAEIKVKAGDGGSGMVGFRREMYVPYGGPDGGDGGKGGDVIIRADKSTDSLRAYQSSRLYHAENGHNGAGRQKHGRDGKDIVLVVPPGTMVFIEEDNIRVMLADLEMDGEEVIVAAGGKGGWGNIHFKSSTNQAPRIALRGEKGEEMTILLEMRLIADAGIIGYPNAGKSTLLAAASAAKPKVASYPFTTLEPVLGVVEIGMESFVMAEIPGLIEGAHLGKGLGHDFLRHAMRTRILIHLVSGTSDTPAEDMIKVNGELAMFDAALAQKPQIIAINKIDLPEVQEKLEELKKEFRGAGIKAHYISAATGQGVNELTAEAMKVLKTQAAAEKKLEFPAKIFRPQPREERITVVREGDTWVVKAAGLDRLIGGGGVTAEELRWQLNKQLTKMGAHKILEKAGVKAGDRIRCGDLMWEWELPGRGGKKTGILGGTFDPVHLGHIMMAKEAREALELDEVLLIPAGQPMSRPNEIITPAKHRLEMLKLAIEGIDYMKVSTIEVERKGPSYTADTIAEIRKKSGGGDELYFILGWDSLAQLPTWHEPSQIISMCTLAAVPRPGYAKPRLRGLEGVLPGISKKVIFLEKPRVDISATEIRELAAKGESIAHLVPEPVEKYIKKNKLYRD
;
A
#
# COMPACT_ATOMS: atom_id res chain seq x y z
N MET A 1 23.74 -30.16 10.56
CA MET A 1 22.79 -30.36 9.44
C MET A 1 22.73 -29.05 8.69
N PHE A 2 23.21 -29.01 7.44
CA PHE A 2 23.39 -27.77 6.65
C PHE A 2 22.30 -27.61 5.58
N ASP A 3 21.23 -28.39 5.72
CA ASP A 3 20.14 -28.52 4.78
C ASP A 3 18.97 -27.58 5.13
N LYS A 4 19.11 -26.85 6.25
CA LYS A 4 18.17 -25.84 6.73
C LYS A 4 18.92 -24.57 7.12
N ALA A 5 18.35 -23.42 6.80
CA ALA A 5 18.85 -22.13 7.25
C ALA A 5 17.70 -21.16 7.51
N GLU A 6 17.71 -20.53 8.68
CA GLU A 6 16.80 -19.46 9.02
C GLU A 6 17.51 -18.12 8.82
N ILE A 7 16.93 -17.24 8.00
CA ILE A 7 17.50 -15.92 7.70
C ILE A 7 16.47 -14.83 7.85
N LYS A 8 16.93 -13.65 8.27
CA LYS A 8 16.12 -12.43 8.31
C LYS A 8 16.36 -11.64 7.04
N VAL A 9 15.29 -11.27 6.36
CA VAL A 9 15.33 -10.50 5.13
C VAL A 9 14.57 -9.19 5.31
N LYS A 10 15.09 -8.12 4.71
CA LYS A 10 14.47 -6.80 4.71
C LYS A 10 14.60 -6.16 3.35
N ALA A 11 13.49 -5.94 2.67
CA ALA A 11 13.47 -5.20 1.43
C ALA A 11 13.81 -3.71 1.65
N GLY A 12 14.15 -3.02 0.58
CA GLY A 12 14.42 -1.58 0.62
C GLY A 12 13.16 -0.81 0.95
N ASP A 13 13.27 0.22 1.79
CA ASP A 13 12.24 1.23 1.94
C ASP A 13 12.13 2.05 0.65
N GLY A 14 10.92 2.45 0.28
CA GLY A 14 10.71 3.40 -0.82
C GLY A 14 11.27 4.78 -0.47
N GLY A 15 11.73 5.49 -1.50
CA GLY A 15 12.12 6.89 -1.36
C GLY A 15 10.91 7.79 -1.11
N SER A 16 11.10 8.90 -0.40
CA SER A 16 10.06 9.89 -0.18
C SER A 16 9.91 10.83 -1.38
N GLY A 17 8.68 11.21 -1.70
CA GLY A 17 8.40 12.27 -2.67
C GLY A 17 8.76 13.64 -2.10
N MET A 18 9.11 14.57 -2.98
CA MET A 18 9.51 15.92 -2.59
C MET A 18 8.35 16.92 -2.72
N VAL A 19 8.29 17.88 -1.78
CA VAL A 19 7.55 19.13 -1.98
C VAL A 19 8.53 20.16 -2.53
N GLY A 20 8.40 20.48 -3.82
CA GLY A 20 9.26 21.45 -4.51
C GLY A 20 8.44 22.50 -5.26
N PHE A 21 9.02 23.70 -5.42
CA PHE A 21 8.50 24.74 -6.31
C PHE A 21 9.62 25.32 -7.17
N ARG A 22 9.30 25.57 -8.45
CA ARG A 22 10.26 26.22 -9.36
C ARG A 22 10.62 27.61 -8.84
N ARG A 23 11.91 27.95 -8.93
CA ARG A 23 12.42 29.29 -8.63
C ARG A 23 13.15 29.81 -9.85
N GLU A 24 12.56 30.81 -10.49
CA GLU A 24 13.11 31.47 -11.68
C GLU A 24 13.20 32.97 -11.37
N MET A 25 14.29 33.60 -11.79
CA MET A 25 14.42 35.05 -11.72
C MET A 25 13.26 35.63 -12.54
N TYR A 26 12.45 36.52 -11.95
CA TYR A 26 11.23 37.12 -12.52
C TYR A 26 9.92 36.29 -12.48
N VAL A 27 9.90 35.09 -11.88
CA VAL A 27 8.65 34.35 -11.61
C VAL A 27 8.42 34.24 -10.10
N PRO A 28 7.57 35.11 -9.50
CA PRO A 28 7.41 35.15 -8.04
C PRO A 28 6.77 33.90 -7.44
N TYR A 29 5.91 33.20 -8.20
CA TYR A 29 5.27 31.96 -7.78
C TYR A 29 5.40 30.88 -8.85
N GLY A 30 6.51 30.12 -8.79
CA GLY A 30 6.69 28.96 -9.65
C GLY A 30 5.77 27.81 -9.28
N GLY A 31 5.29 27.09 -10.31
CA GLY A 31 4.51 25.86 -10.11
C GLY A 31 5.29 24.76 -9.37
N PRO A 32 4.59 23.69 -8.92
CA PRO A 32 5.21 22.57 -8.21
C PRO A 32 6.24 21.86 -9.10
N ASP A 33 7.36 21.45 -8.49
CA ASP A 33 8.46 20.76 -9.17
C ASP A 33 9.11 19.64 -8.33
N GLY A 34 8.44 19.17 -7.28
CA GLY A 34 8.94 18.04 -6.50
C GLY A 34 8.76 16.71 -7.24
N GLY A 35 9.86 15.99 -7.46
CA GLY A 35 9.85 14.64 -8.02
C GLY A 35 9.39 13.58 -7.02
N ASP A 36 9.10 12.39 -7.56
CA ASP A 36 8.71 11.20 -6.78
C ASP A 36 9.93 10.48 -6.21
N GLY A 37 9.75 9.74 -5.13
CA GLY A 37 10.77 8.80 -4.66
C GLY A 37 10.83 7.54 -5.52
N GLY A 38 11.99 6.89 -5.54
CA GLY A 38 12.18 5.59 -6.18
C GLY A 38 11.60 4.44 -5.34
N LYS A 39 11.36 3.30 -5.97
CA LYS A 39 11.00 2.04 -5.29
C LYS A 39 12.21 1.52 -4.51
N GLY A 40 12.00 0.91 -3.35
CA GLY A 40 13.03 0.11 -2.69
C GLY A 40 13.32 -1.18 -3.44
N GLY A 41 14.52 -1.72 -3.28
CA GLY A 41 14.90 -3.00 -3.87
C GLY A 41 14.17 -4.18 -3.21
N ASP A 42 13.86 -5.20 -4.00
CA ASP A 42 13.28 -6.47 -3.54
C ASP A 42 14.35 -7.39 -2.95
N VAL A 43 13.94 -8.32 -2.08
CA VAL A 43 14.75 -9.49 -1.72
C VAL A 43 14.26 -10.69 -2.50
N ILE A 44 15.15 -11.28 -3.30
CA ILE A 44 14.84 -12.36 -4.22
C ILE A 44 15.64 -13.59 -3.81
N ILE A 45 15.00 -14.76 -3.76
CA ILE A 45 15.69 -16.05 -3.69
C ILE A 45 15.75 -16.63 -5.09
N ARG A 46 16.94 -17.07 -5.52
CA ARG A 46 17.17 -17.65 -6.85
C ARG A 46 17.84 -19.01 -6.75
N ALA A 47 17.27 -20.02 -7.41
CA ALA A 47 17.93 -21.30 -7.57
C ALA A 47 19.08 -21.20 -8.60
N ASP A 48 20.26 -21.68 -8.24
CA ASP A 48 21.44 -21.68 -9.12
C ASP A 48 22.27 -22.95 -8.91
N LYS A 49 22.52 -23.69 -10.00
CA LYS A 49 23.32 -24.94 -10.00
C LYS A 49 24.78 -24.75 -9.55
N SER A 50 25.31 -23.54 -9.53
CA SER A 50 26.65 -23.25 -9.02
C SER A 50 26.76 -23.42 -7.50
N THR A 51 25.64 -23.45 -6.79
CA THR A 51 25.55 -23.58 -5.33
C THR A 51 24.92 -24.92 -4.93
N ASP A 52 25.48 -25.57 -3.92
CA ASP A 52 25.15 -26.95 -3.52
C ASP A 52 24.70 -27.11 -2.05
N SER A 53 24.83 -26.05 -1.25
CA SER A 53 24.49 -26.06 0.18
C SER A 53 23.91 -24.72 0.64
N LEU A 54 23.17 -24.73 1.76
CA LEU A 54 22.70 -23.51 2.42
C LEU A 54 23.69 -22.95 3.45
N ARG A 55 24.96 -23.39 3.41
CA ARG A 55 25.98 -23.01 4.39
C ARG A 55 26.23 -21.50 4.46
N ALA A 56 26.10 -20.81 3.32
CA ALA A 56 26.22 -19.34 3.24
C ALA A 56 25.22 -18.60 4.13
N TYR A 57 24.11 -19.25 4.51
CA TYR A 57 22.99 -18.68 5.27
C TYR A 57 22.98 -19.09 6.75
N GLN A 58 23.95 -19.87 7.21
CA GLN A 58 23.98 -20.33 8.61
C GLN A 58 24.39 -19.26 9.61
N SER A 59 25.16 -18.25 9.19
CA SER A 59 25.39 -17.10 10.04
C SER A 59 24.11 -16.27 10.08
N SER A 60 23.54 -16.06 11.27
CA SER A 60 22.35 -15.23 11.48
C SER A 60 22.63 -13.78 11.06
N ARG A 61 22.45 -13.50 9.77
CA ARG A 61 22.66 -12.20 9.13
C ARG A 61 21.32 -11.65 8.68
N LEU A 62 21.17 -10.34 8.82
CA LEU A 62 20.11 -9.60 8.17
C LEU A 62 20.54 -9.30 6.73
N TYR A 63 19.77 -9.79 5.76
CA TYR A 63 19.96 -9.47 4.35
C TYR A 63 19.06 -8.30 3.97
N HIS A 64 19.67 -7.17 3.60
CA HIS A 64 18.95 -5.92 3.34
C HIS A 64 19.16 -5.45 1.90
N ALA A 65 18.06 -5.24 1.17
CA ALA A 65 18.08 -4.61 -0.15
C ALA A 65 18.24 -3.08 -0.03
N GLU A 66 18.67 -2.42 -1.11
CA GLU A 66 18.92 -0.97 -1.09
C GLU A 66 17.60 -0.18 -1.06
N ASN A 67 17.56 0.89 -0.26
CA ASN A 67 16.41 1.80 -0.22
C ASN A 67 16.29 2.62 -1.52
N GLY A 68 15.06 2.93 -1.90
CA GLY A 68 14.79 3.88 -2.98
C GLY A 68 15.25 5.29 -2.60
N HIS A 69 15.78 6.02 -3.57
CA HIS A 69 16.21 7.40 -3.34
C HIS A 69 15.01 8.35 -3.27
N ASN A 70 15.13 9.41 -2.47
CA ASN A 70 14.13 10.46 -2.42
C ASN A 70 14.03 11.22 -3.75
N GLY A 71 12.83 11.71 -4.05
CA GLY A 71 12.62 12.69 -5.10
C GLY A 71 13.35 14.01 -4.80
N ALA A 72 13.62 14.78 -5.83
CA ALA A 72 14.27 16.07 -5.75
C ALA A 72 13.52 17.14 -6.56
N GLY A 73 13.89 18.41 -6.34
CA GLY A 73 13.33 19.53 -7.11
C GLY A 73 13.66 19.43 -8.60
N ARG A 74 13.04 20.29 -9.40
CA ARG A 74 13.12 20.26 -10.88
C ARG A 74 12.60 18.95 -11.47
N GLN A 75 11.58 18.36 -10.86
CA GLN A 75 10.90 17.12 -11.27
C GLN A 75 11.84 15.91 -11.35
N LYS A 76 12.89 15.89 -10.53
CA LYS A 76 13.86 14.80 -10.52
C LYS A 76 13.33 13.66 -9.66
N HIS A 77 12.92 12.57 -10.31
CA HIS A 77 12.53 11.36 -9.60
C HIS A 77 13.74 10.67 -8.97
N GLY A 78 13.54 10.09 -7.79
CA GLY A 78 14.52 9.25 -7.12
C GLY A 78 14.76 7.97 -7.90
N ARG A 79 16.00 7.47 -7.85
CA ARG A 79 16.36 6.17 -8.41
C ARG A 79 15.82 5.04 -7.55
N ASP A 80 15.45 3.95 -8.18
CA ASP A 80 15.08 2.72 -7.49
C ASP A 80 16.31 2.13 -6.78
N GLY A 81 16.06 1.54 -5.62
CA GLY A 81 17.06 0.78 -4.89
C GLY A 81 17.36 -0.54 -5.60
N LYS A 82 18.61 -1.01 -5.51
CA LYS A 82 19.00 -2.32 -6.03
C LYS A 82 18.42 -3.46 -5.21
N ASP A 83 17.88 -4.43 -5.93
CA ASP A 83 17.48 -5.72 -5.37
C ASP A 83 18.69 -6.48 -4.82
N ILE A 84 18.44 -7.36 -3.86
CA ILE A 84 19.41 -8.36 -3.43
C ILE A 84 18.92 -9.75 -3.85
N VAL A 85 19.81 -10.50 -4.51
CA VAL A 85 19.54 -11.87 -4.93
C VAL A 85 20.33 -12.81 -4.03
N LEU A 86 19.61 -13.64 -3.28
CA LEU A 86 20.16 -14.69 -2.44
C LEU A 86 20.11 -15.99 -3.22
N VAL A 87 21.28 -16.50 -3.58
CA VAL A 87 21.44 -17.70 -4.40
C VAL A 87 21.34 -18.96 -3.55
N VAL A 88 20.47 -19.90 -3.91
CA VAL A 88 20.27 -21.18 -3.22
C VAL A 88 20.41 -22.35 -4.20
N PRO A 89 20.67 -23.58 -3.71
CA PRO A 89 20.67 -24.75 -4.59
C PRO A 89 19.28 -25.04 -5.17
N PRO A 90 19.18 -25.60 -6.39
CA PRO A 90 17.92 -26.16 -6.89
C PRO A 90 17.38 -27.26 -5.96
N GLY A 91 16.06 -27.35 -5.84
CA GLY A 91 15.34 -28.15 -4.85
C GLY A 91 15.23 -27.50 -3.47
N THR A 92 15.37 -26.18 -3.37
CA THR A 92 15.20 -25.44 -2.11
C THR A 92 13.76 -24.98 -1.96
N MET A 93 13.13 -25.40 -0.87
CA MET A 93 11.83 -24.93 -0.44
C MET A 93 11.99 -23.71 0.48
N VAL A 94 11.19 -22.68 0.22
CA VAL A 94 11.20 -21.41 0.96
C VAL A 94 9.93 -21.31 1.78
N PHE A 95 10.08 -21.10 3.09
CA PHE A 95 8.96 -21.00 4.02
C PHE A 95 9.01 -19.70 4.83
N ILE A 96 7.85 -19.23 5.26
CA ILE A 96 7.69 -18.21 6.30
C ILE A 96 7.01 -18.82 7.52
N GLU A 97 7.22 -18.20 8.67
CA GLU A 97 6.52 -18.54 9.91
C GLU A 97 5.59 -17.38 10.28
N GLU A 98 4.29 -17.61 10.19
CA GLU A 98 3.24 -16.67 10.59
C GLU A 98 2.35 -17.32 11.65
N ASP A 99 2.14 -16.69 12.80
CA ASP A 99 1.29 -17.19 13.89
C ASP A 99 1.58 -18.64 14.33
N ASN A 100 2.87 -19.03 14.38
CA ASN A 100 3.34 -20.41 14.60
C ASN A 100 2.81 -21.41 13.55
N ILE A 101 2.55 -20.95 12.32
CA ILE A 101 2.21 -21.79 11.17
C ILE A 101 3.26 -21.55 10.10
N ARG A 102 3.85 -22.65 9.62
CA ARG A 102 4.81 -22.63 8.52
C ARG A 102 4.04 -22.62 7.20
N VAL A 103 4.18 -21.54 6.43
CA VAL A 103 3.56 -21.38 5.11
C VAL A 103 4.66 -21.47 4.05
N MET A 104 4.47 -22.33 3.05
CA MET A 104 5.41 -22.45 1.94
C MET A 104 5.16 -21.31 0.94
N LEU A 105 6.20 -20.51 0.68
CA LEU A 105 6.16 -19.43 -0.31
C LEU A 105 6.49 -19.94 -1.71
N ALA A 106 7.50 -20.79 -1.84
CA ALA A 106 7.97 -21.32 -3.10
C ALA A 106 8.70 -22.65 -2.93
N ASP A 107 8.66 -23.47 -3.98
CA ASP A 107 9.54 -24.63 -4.18
C ASP A 107 10.37 -24.32 -5.43
N LEU A 108 11.67 -24.06 -5.26
CA LEU A 108 12.59 -23.69 -6.35
C LEU A 108 13.24 -24.97 -6.87
N GLU A 109 12.54 -25.72 -7.71
CA GLU A 109 12.95 -27.03 -8.21
C GLU A 109 14.05 -26.91 -9.30
N MET A 110 13.97 -25.89 -10.15
CA MET A 110 14.82 -25.75 -11.33
C MET A 110 15.80 -24.58 -11.24
N ASP A 111 16.90 -24.71 -11.97
CA ASP A 111 17.91 -23.66 -12.13
C ASP A 111 17.32 -22.39 -12.75
N GLY A 112 17.64 -21.23 -12.17
CA GLY A 112 17.13 -19.92 -12.59
C GLY A 112 15.73 -19.58 -12.08
N GLU A 113 15.05 -20.47 -11.34
CA GLU A 113 13.77 -20.12 -10.71
C GLU A 113 13.98 -19.08 -9.60
N GLU A 114 13.08 -18.11 -9.54
CA GLU A 114 13.16 -16.96 -8.64
C GLU A 114 11.84 -16.71 -7.91
N VAL A 115 11.93 -16.31 -6.65
CA VAL A 115 10.79 -15.84 -5.86
C VAL A 115 11.18 -14.58 -5.10
N ILE A 116 10.32 -13.55 -5.16
CA ILE A 116 10.43 -12.39 -4.28
C ILE A 116 9.91 -12.81 -2.91
N VAL A 117 10.78 -12.79 -1.90
CA VAL A 117 10.44 -13.13 -0.51
C VAL A 117 10.11 -11.91 0.33
N ALA A 118 10.62 -10.74 -0.05
CA ALA A 118 10.24 -9.48 0.57
C ALA A 118 10.18 -8.40 -0.52
N ALA A 119 9.02 -7.79 -0.71
CA ALA A 119 8.81 -6.73 -1.68
C ALA A 119 9.32 -5.38 -1.16
N GLY A 120 10.02 -4.66 -2.04
CA GLY A 120 10.51 -3.31 -1.81
C GLY A 120 9.37 -2.30 -1.72
N GLY A 121 9.52 -1.35 -0.80
CA GLY A 121 8.53 -0.32 -0.55
C GLY A 121 8.33 0.59 -1.78
N LYS A 122 7.08 0.94 -2.09
CA LYS A 122 6.76 1.86 -3.18
C LYS A 122 7.29 3.27 -2.89
N GLY A 123 7.81 3.92 -3.92
CA GLY A 123 8.20 5.33 -3.87
C GLY A 123 7.02 6.25 -3.56
N GLY A 124 7.29 7.30 -2.78
CA GLY A 124 6.31 8.32 -2.43
C GLY A 124 6.12 9.35 -3.55
N TRP A 125 4.88 9.77 -3.80
CA TRP A 125 4.58 10.82 -4.77
C TRP A 125 5.05 12.20 -4.31
N GLY A 126 5.70 12.93 -5.19
CA GLY A 126 6.02 14.34 -5.04
C GLY A 126 4.77 15.22 -5.14
N ASN A 127 4.93 16.51 -4.85
CA ASN A 127 3.80 17.42 -4.80
C ASN A 127 3.08 17.62 -6.15
N ILE A 128 3.75 17.33 -7.27
CA ILE A 128 3.16 17.44 -8.62
C ILE A 128 1.90 16.58 -8.77
N HIS A 129 1.87 15.37 -8.21
CA HIS A 129 0.70 14.46 -8.31
C HIS A 129 -0.54 14.98 -7.60
N PHE A 130 -0.36 15.89 -6.64
CA PHE A 130 -1.46 16.50 -5.88
C PHE A 130 -2.00 17.78 -6.55
N LYS A 131 -1.42 18.18 -7.68
CA LYS A 131 -1.87 19.34 -8.45
C LYS A 131 -3.25 19.06 -9.04
N SER A 132 -4.16 20.00 -8.88
CA SER A 132 -5.49 19.94 -9.48
C SER A 132 -5.93 21.32 -9.96
N SER A 133 -7.02 21.38 -10.71
CA SER A 133 -7.62 22.65 -11.16
C SER A 133 -7.87 23.64 -10.00
N THR A 134 -8.17 23.14 -8.81
CA THR A 134 -8.46 23.91 -7.58
C THR A 134 -7.27 24.03 -6.63
N ASN A 135 -6.18 23.28 -6.84
CA ASN A 135 -4.96 23.32 -6.04
C ASN A 135 -3.74 23.33 -6.98
N GLN A 136 -3.34 24.52 -7.43
CA GLN A 136 -2.25 24.68 -8.40
C GLN A 136 -0.85 24.58 -7.79
N ALA A 137 -0.74 24.79 -6.46
CA ALA A 137 0.52 24.82 -5.71
C ALA A 137 0.44 23.92 -4.47
N PRO A 138 0.26 22.60 -4.63
CA PRO A 138 0.19 21.66 -3.53
C PRO A 138 1.48 21.67 -2.71
N ARG A 139 1.33 21.72 -1.38
CA ARG A 139 2.43 21.70 -0.41
C ARG A 139 2.54 20.36 0.34
N ILE A 140 2.05 19.29 -0.29
CA ILE A 140 2.00 17.94 0.28
C ILE A 140 2.72 16.95 -0.63
N ALA A 141 3.28 15.90 -0.05
CA ALA A 141 3.90 14.77 -0.75
C ALA A 141 3.63 13.49 0.05
N LEU A 142 4.02 12.32 -0.47
CA LEU A 142 3.99 11.06 0.26
C LEU A 142 5.41 10.65 0.66
N ARG A 143 5.54 10.11 1.88
CA ARG A 143 6.72 9.31 2.25
C ARG A 143 6.70 7.99 1.47
N GLY A 144 7.89 7.46 1.21
CA GLY A 144 8.01 6.11 0.66
C GLY A 144 7.50 5.06 1.62
N GLU A 145 7.11 3.92 1.07
CA GLU A 145 6.55 2.80 1.83
C GLU A 145 7.68 2.06 2.53
N LYS A 146 7.39 1.43 3.67
CA LYS A 146 8.36 0.54 4.29
C LYS A 146 8.49 -0.73 3.46
N GLY A 147 9.73 -1.19 3.26
CA GLY A 147 9.97 -2.49 2.66
C GLY A 147 9.49 -3.60 3.59
N GLU A 148 9.08 -4.73 3.01
CA GLU A 148 8.71 -5.90 3.80
C GLU A 148 9.91 -6.42 4.60
N GLU A 149 9.66 -6.85 5.82
CA GLU A 149 10.66 -7.44 6.72
C GLU A 149 10.10 -8.72 7.30
N MET A 150 10.81 -9.83 7.11
CA MET A 150 10.37 -11.13 7.60
C MET A 150 11.53 -12.11 7.84
N THR A 151 11.24 -13.16 8.59
CA THR A 151 12.13 -14.31 8.74
C THR A 151 11.67 -15.41 7.78
N ILE A 152 12.60 -15.93 6.98
CA ILE A 152 12.35 -17.07 6.10
C ILE A 152 13.20 -18.26 6.52
N LEU A 153 12.63 -19.45 6.32
CA LEU A 153 13.29 -20.73 6.53
C LEU A 153 13.49 -21.41 5.18
N LEU A 154 14.75 -21.57 4.81
CA LEU A 154 15.20 -22.30 3.62
C LEU A 154 15.41 -23.76 4.01
N GLU A 155 14.86 -24.68 3.25
CA GLU A 155 15.04 -26.12 3.45
C GLU A 155 15.26 -26.83 2.12
N MET A 156 16.35 -27.56 2.00
CA MET A 156 16.64 -28.34 0.81
C MET A 156 15.86 -29.66 0.82
N ARG A 157 15.33 -30.05 -0.33
CA ARG A 157 14.69 -31.35 -0.53
C ARG A 157 15.73 -32.47 -0.48
N LEU A 158 15.50 -33.44 0.38
CA LEU A 158 16.30 -34.67 0.44
C LEU A 158 15.99 -35.54 -0.78
N ILE A 159 17.01 -36.24 -1.28
CA ILE A 159 16.90 -37.20 -2.40
C ILE A 159 16.55 -38.59 -1.88
N ALA A 160 17.14 -38.98 -0.75
CA ALA A 160 16.92 -40.26 -0.10
C ALA A 160 17.17 -40.12 1.40
N ASP A 161 16.66 -41.03 2.20
CA ASP A 161 16.93 -41.07 3.64
C ASP A 161 18.37 -41.57 3.90
N ALA A 162 18.82 -42.58 3.16
CA ALA A 162 20.15 -43.17 3.29
C ALA A 162 20.91 -43.19 1.96
N GLY A 163 22.20 -42.87 1.99
CA GLY A 163 23.10 -42.94 0.83
C GLY A 163 24.12 -44.07 0.97
N ILE A 164 24.28 -44.93 -0.03
CA ILE A 164 25.31 -45.97 -0.05
C ILE A 164 26.60 -45.39 -0.65
N ILE A 165 27.67 -45.38 0.15
CA ILE A 165 29.02 -44.95 -0.25
C ILE A 165 29.99 -46.11 -0.19
N GLY A 166 31.13 -46.01 -0.88
CA GLY A 166 32.19 -47.01 -0.87
C GLY A 166 32.91 -47.13 -2.22
N TYR A 167 33.95 -47.97 -2.24
CA TYR A 167 34.78 -48.23 -3.42
C TYR A 167 33.95 -48.73 -4.63
N PRO A 168 34.40 -48.48 -5.87
CA PRO A 168 33.92 -49.22 -7.04
C PRO A 168 33.98 -50.74 -6.76
N ASN A 169 32.97 -51.49 -7.18
CA ASN A 169 32.87 -52.94 -6.95
C ASN A 169 32.73 -53.40 -5.48
N ALA A 170 32.51 -52.49 -4.52
CA ALA A 170 32.14 -52.85 -3.14
C ALA A 170 30.77 -53.58 -3.05
N GLY A 171 29.98 -53.54 -4.13
CA GLY A 171 28.66 -54.16 -4.21
C GLY A 171 27.51 -53.21 -3.84
N LYS A 172 27.67 -51.90 -4.13
CA LYS A 172 26.67 -50.86 -3.81
C LYS A 172 25.32 -51.12 -4.50
N SER A 173 25.31 -51.28 -5.82
CA SER A 173 24.09 -51.62 -6.57
C SER A 173 23.50 -52.96 -6.13
N THR A 174 24.34 -53.94 -5.81
CA THR A 174 23.91 -55.25 -5.31
C THR A 174 23.22 -55.12 -3.95
N LEU A 175 23.78 -54.31 -3.04
CA LEU A 175 23.18 -54.04 -1.74
C LEU A 175 21.84 -53.30 -1.91
N LEU A 176 21.78 -52.29 -2.78
CA LEU A 176 20.54 -51.56 -3.04
C LEU A 176 19.45 -52.50 -3.57
N ALA A 177 19.79 -53.39 -4.50
CA ALA A 177 18.86 -54.37 -5.05
C ALA A 177 18.43 -55.41 -4.02
N ALA A 178 19.33 -55.85 -3.13
CA ALA A 178 19.03 -56.84 -2.09
C ALA A 178 18.19 -56.27 -0.94
N ALA A 179 18.41 -55.00 -0.58
CA ALA A 179 17.68 -54.33 0.48
C ALA A 179 16.32 -53.77 0.03
N SER A 180 16.12 -53.53 -1.26
CA SER A 180 14.93 -52.88 -1.78
C SER A 180 13.76 -53.88 -1.95
N ALA A 181 12.61 -53.54 -1.39
CA ALA A 181 11.36 -54.30 -1.52
C ALA A 181 10.80 -54.26 -2.95
N ALA A 182 11.11 -53.20 -3.70
CA ALA A 182 10.78 -53.04 -5.10
C ALA A 182 12.05 -53.04 -5.98
N LYS A 183 11.92 -53.31 -7.28
CA LYS A 183 13.07 -53.14 -8.19
C LYS A 183 13.57 -51.69 -8.11
N PRO A 184 14.87 -51.46 -7.83
CA PRO A 184 15.41 -50.11 -7.81
C PRO A 184 15.12 -49.38 -9.12
N LYS A 185 14.73 -48.12 -9.02
CA LYS A 185 14.38 -47.29 -10.18
C LYS A 185 15.36 -46.14 -10.26
N VAL A 186 15.70 -45.80 -11.49
CA VAL A 186 16.44 -44.58 -11.80
C VAL A 186 15.45 -43.41 -11.64
N ALA A 187 15.82 -42.42 -10.82
CA ALA A 187 14.94 -41.30 -10.51
C ALA A 187 15.46 -40.00 -11.13
N SER A 188 14.61 -39.36 -11.93
CA SER A 188 14.90 -38.11 -12.62
C SER A 188 14.35 -36.92 -11.83
N TYR A 189 15.17 -36.34 -10.95
CA TYR A 189 14.80 -35.10 -10.27
C TYR A 189 15.30 -33.89 -11.05
N PRO A 190 14.54 -32.79 -11.13
CA PRO A 190 14.95 -31.59 -11.87
C PRO A 190 16.29 -30.99 -11.42
N PHE A 191 16.68 -31.27 -10.18
CA PHE A 191 17.88 -30.75 -9.52
C PHE A 191 19.07 -31.73 -9.49
N THR A 192 18.98 -32.88 -10.17
CA THR A 192 20.07 -33.89 -10.26
C THR A 192 20.71 -33.84 -11.64
N THR A 193 22.04 -33.77 -11.73
CA THR A 193 22.77 -33.78 -13.01
C THR A 193 22.92 -35.19 -13.59
N LEU A 194 22.86 -36.21 -12.74
CA LEU A 194 22.81 -37.64 -13.10
C LEU A 194 21.77 -38.32 -12.22
N GLU A 195 20.97 -39.20 -12.81
CA GLU A 195 19.84 -39.83 -12.13
C GLU A 195 20.33 -40.88 -11.11
N PRO A 196 20.19 -40.67 -9.79
CA PRO A 196 20.58 -41.67 -8.81
C PRO A 196 19.67 -42.90 -8.91
N VAL A 197 20.22 -44.07 -8.61
CA VAL A 197 19.43 -45.30 -8.48
C VAL A 197 18.85 -45.33 -7.07
N LEU A 198 17.52 -45.34 -6.98
CA LEU A 198 16.78 -45.38 -5.71
C LEU A 198 16.16 -46.75 -5.46
N GLY A 199 16.22 -47.19 -4.21
CA GLY A 199 15.54 -48.37 -3.69
C GLY A 199 14.66 -48.00 -2.50
N VAL A 200 13.52 -48.68 -2.37
CA VAL A 200 12.62 -48.52 -1.20
C VAL A 200 12.84 -49.71 -0.29
N VAL A 201 13.27 -49.45 0.94
CA VAL A 201 13.48 -50.49 1.94
C VAL A 201 12.30 -50.53 2.88
N GLU A 202 11.71 -51.71 3.10
CA GLU A 202 10.57 -51.93 3.99
C GLU A 202 10.99 -52.78 5.19
N ILE A 203 10.64 -52.33 6.40
CA ILE A 203 10.93 -53.00 7.67
C ILE A 203 9.65 -52.96 8.51
N GLY A 204 8.91 -54.07 8.51
CA GLY A 204 7.62 -54.16 9.19
C GLY A 204 6.59 -53.22 8.56
N MET A 205 6.15 -52.20 9.30
CA MET A 205 5.21 -51.17 8.83
C MET A 205 5.88 -49.88 8.37
N GLU A 206 7.21 -49.83 8.39
CA GLU A 206 7.96 -48.62 8.12
C GLU A 206 8.81 -48.80 6.86
N SER A 207 9.06 -47.69 6.16
CA SER A 207 9.89 -47.68 4.97
C SER A 207 10.76 -46.43 4.91
N PHE A 208 11.85 -46.53 4.17
CA PHE A 208 12.73 -45.41 3.87
C PHE A 208 13.34 -45.56 2.47
N VAL A 209 13.76 -44.44 1.88
CA VAL A 209 14.38 -44.41 0.56
C VAL A 209 15.89 -44.49 0.70
N MET A 210 16.52 -45.38 -0.07
CA MET A 210 17.96 -45.52 -0.15
C MET A 210 18.44 -45.16 -1.55
N ALA A 211 19.55 -44.42 -1.66
CA ALA A 211 20.19 -44.06 -2.91
C ALA A 211 21.58 -44.67 -3.02
N GLU A 212 21.92 -45.19 -4.19
CA GLU A 212 23.32 -45.45 -4.53
C GLU A 212 24.00 -44.13 -4.91
N ILE A 213 25.14 -43.83 -4.27
CA ILE A 213 26.00 -42.68 -4.64
C ILE A 213 27.15 -43.22 -5.51
N PRO A 214 27.18 -42.91 -6.82
CA PRO A 214 28.22 -43.40 -7.73
C PRO A 214 29.61 -42.84 -7.40
N GLY A 215 30.64 -43.67 -7.65
CA GLY A 215 31.99 -43.23 -8.01
C GLY A 215 32.71 -42.28 -7.04
N LEU A 216 33.01 -42.73 -5.82
CA LEU A 216 33.90 -41.96 -4.93
C LEU A 216 35.35 -41.89 -5.46
N ILE A 217 35.80 -42.86 -6.25
CA ILE A 217 37.23 -43.15 -6.38
C ILE A 217 37.64 -43.24 -7.85
N GLU A 218 37.62 -42.08 -8.50
CA GLU A 218 38.43 -41.75 -9.68
C GLU A 218 38.76 -40.25 -9.61
N GLY A 219 39.65 -39.85 -8.69
CA GLY A 219 40.14 -38.47 -8.66
C GLY A 219 39.04 -37.39 -8.57
N ALA A 220 37.95 -37.65 -7.83
CA ALA A 220 36.82 -36.72 -7.68
C ALA A 220 37.25 -35.34 -7.15
N HIS A 221 38.35 -35.29 -6.40
CA HIS A 221 38.99 -34.08 -5.87
C HIS A 221 39.89 -33.34 -6.88
N LEU A 222 40.27 -33.96 -8.02
CA LEU A 222 41.16 -33.40 -9.05
C LEU A 222 40.44 -32.52 -10.10
N GLY A 223 39.19 -32.12 -9.84
CA GLY A 223 38.50 -31.10 -10.65
C GLY A 223 37.99 -31.56 -12.03
N LYS A 224 37.98 -32.86 -12.35
CA LYS A 224 37.30 -33.39 -13.54
C LYS A 224 35.80 -33.60 -13.32
N GLY A 225 35.05 -32.52 -13.07
CA GLY A 225 33.58 -32.35 -13.22
C GLY A 225 32.59 -33.37 -12.63
N LEU A 226 32.77 -34.67 -12.85
CA LEU A 226 31.82 -35.75 -12.55
C LEU A 226 31.77 -36.11 -11.05
N GLY A 227 32.91 -36.13 -10.35
CA GLY A 227 33.00 -36.54 -8.94
C GLY A 227 32.34 -35.58 -7.94
N HIS A 228 32.44 -34.27 -8.17
CA HIS A 228 31.86 -33.25 -7.31
C HIS A 228 30.32 -33.30 -7.32
N ASP A 229 29.72 -33.54 -8.48
CA ASP A 229 28.27 -33.61 -8.62
C ASP A 229 27.67 -34.80 -7.88
N PHE A 230 28.34 -35.96 -7.83
CA PHE A 230 27.87 -37.13 -7.07
C PHE A 230 27.85 -36.88 -5.56
N LEU A 231 28.88 -36.22 -5.03
CA LEU A 231 28.98 -35.91 -3.61
C LEU A 231 27.90 -34.92 -3.14
N ARG A 232 27.39 -34.05 -4.03
CA ARG A 232 26.19 -33.24 -3.74
C ARG A 232 24.94 -34.08 -3.47
N HIS A 233 24.80 -35.24 -4.12
CA HIS A 233 23.68 -36.16 -3.86
C HIS A 233 23.83 -36.83 -2.49
N ALA A 234 25.06 -37.13 -2.09
CA ALA A 234 25.37 -37.60 -0.74
C ALA A 234 25.05 -36.56 0.34
N MET A 235 25.18 -35.26 0.01
CA MET A 235 24.71 -34.19 0.90
C MET A 235 23.19 -34.20 1.09
N ARG A 236 22.42 -34.74 0.15
CA ARG A 236 20.96 -34.81 0.22
C ARG A 236 20.43 -36.12 0.80
N THR A 237 21.22 -36.80 1.64
CA THR A 237 20.80 -37.93 2.47
C THR A 237 20.94 -37.65 3.97
N ARG A 238 20.18 -38.33 4.82
CA ARG A 238 20.23 -38.10 6.29
C ARG A 238 21.35 -38.90 6.93
N ILE A 239 21.59 -40.10 6.44
CA ILE A 239 22.67 -41.00 6.88
C ILE A 239 23.46 -41.55 5.69
N LEU A 240 24.63 -42.11 5.97
CA LEU A 240 25.45 -42.81 4.98
C LEU A 240 25.66 -44.27 5.41
N ILE A 241 25.55 -45.20 4.46
CA ILE A 241 25.92 -46.61 4.62
C ILE A 241 27.26 -46.78 3.91
N HIS A 242 28.32 -46.97 4.68
CA HIS A 242 29.67 -47.13 4.17
C HIS A 242 29.96 -48.59 3.89
N LEU A 243 29.91 -48.94 2.61
CA LEU A 243 30.13 -50.30 2.14
C LEU A 243 31.60 -50.54 1.81
N VAL A 244 32.20 -51.51 2.49
CA VAL A 244 33.58 -51.94 2.31
C VAL A 244 33.60 -53.38 1.80
N SER A 245 34.42 -53.66 0.79
CA SER A 245 34.54 -55.03 0.25
C SER A 245 35.41 -55.89 1.17
N GLY A 246 34.89 -57.01 1.67
CA GLY A 246 35.67 -57.97 2.46
C GLY A 246 36.78 -58.67 1.66
N THR A 247 36.70 -58.64 0.32
CA THR A 247 37.73 -59.14 -0.60
C THR A 247 38.90 -58.18 -0.80
N SER A 248 38.82 -56.97 -0.24
CA SER A 248 39.93 -56.01 -0.33
C SER A 248 41.08 -56.49 0.55
N ASP A 249 42.31 -56.30 0.07
CA ASP A 249 43.51 -56.59 0.86
C ASP A 249 43.65 -55.62 2.05
N THR A 250 43.08 -54.41 1.94
CA THR A 250 43.17 -53.35 2.95
C THR A 250 41.82 -52.69 3.26
N PRO A 251 40.83 -53.41 3.84
CA PRO A 251 39.47 -52.88 4.04
C PRO A 251 39.42 -51.63 4.93
N ALA A 252 40.26 -51.56 5.97
CA ALA A 252 40.32 -50.38 6.84
C ALA A 252 40.90 -49.16 6.11
N GLU A 253 41.94 -49.34 5.29
CA GLU A 253 42.51 -48.24 4.50
C GLU A 253 41.52 -47.72 3.46
N ASP A 254 40.74 -48.60 2.84
CA ASP A 254 39.71 -48.22 1.87
C ASP A 254 38.66 -47.31 2.52
N MET A 255 38.20 -47.68 3.72
CA MET A 255 37.28 -46.85 4.49
C MET A 255 37.90 -45.48 4.86
N ILE A 256 39.18 -45.46 5.25
CA ILE A 256 39.89 -44.20 5.57
C ILE A 256 40.01 -43.32 4.33
N LYS A 257 40.33 -43.88 3.16
CA LYS A 257 40.45 -43.15 1.89
C LYS A 257 39.11 -42.51 1.51
N VAL A 258 38.01 -43.27 1.54
CA VAL A 258 36.67 -42.74 1.27
C VAL A 258 36.30 -41.62 2.26
N ASN A 259 36.54 -41.80 3.55
CA ASN A 259 36.27 -40.77 4.55
C ASN A 259 37.14 -39.52 4.36
N GLY A 260 38.40 -39.68 3.94
CA GLY A 260 39.28 -38.58 3.56
C GLY A 260 38.72 -37.79 2.39
N GLU A 261 38.20 -38.45 1.37
CA GLU A 261 37.54 -37.80 0.23
C GLU A 261 36.28 -37.04 0.63
N LEU A 262 35.42 -37.63 1.48
CA LEU A 262 34.25 -36.93 2.01
C LEU A 262 34.64 -35.67 2.78
N ALA A 263 35.69 -35.74 3.61
CA ALA A 263 36.18 -34.61 4.40
C ALA A 263 36.85 -33.53 3.55
N MET A 264 37.54 -33.91 2.47
CA MET A 264 38.13 -32.97 1.51
C MET A 264 37.05 -32.25 0.70
N PHE A 265 35.92 -32.89 0.44
CA PHE A 265 34.78 -32.28 -0.23
C PHE A 265 34.01 -31.32 0.69
N ASP A 266 33.48 -31.83 1.81
CA ASP A 266 32.77 -31.00 2.78
C ASP A 266 32.80 -31.58 4.20
N ALA A 267 33.11 -30.73 5.18
CA ALA A 267 33.23 -31.11 6.58
C ALA A 267 31.90 -31.61 7.18
N ALA A 268 30.75 -31.15 6.69
CA ALA A 268 29.46 -31.62 7.15
C ALA A 268 29.15 -33.03 6.66
N LEU A 269 29.57 -33.38 5.45
CA LEU A 269 29.41 -34.71 4.89
C LEU A 269 30.18 -35.75 5.71
N ALA A 270 31.40 -35.40 6.14
CA ALA A 270 32.20 -36.22 7.04
C ALA A 270 31.59 -36.39 8.44
N GLN A 271 30.80 -35.43 8.92
CA GLN A 271 30.11 -35.49 10.21
C GLN A 271 28.78 -36.25 10.18
N LYS A 272 28.30 -36.66 9.00
CA LYS A 272 27.03 -37.41 8.92
C LYS A 272 27.14 -38.75 9.65
N PRO A 273 26.06 -39.22 10.31
CA PRO A 273 26.02 -40.55 10.88
C PRO A 273 26.32 -41.60 9.79
N GLN A 274 27.37 -42.39 10.01
CA GLN A 274 27.77 -43.47 9.10
C GLN A 274 27.52 -44.83 9.74
N ILE A 275 26.97 -45.76 8.98
CA ILE A 275 26.84 -47.18 9.35
C ILE A 275 27.82 -47.96 8.48
N ILE A 276 28.77 -48.64 9.11
CA ILE A 276 29.81 -49.38 8.39
C ILE A 276 29.32 -50.79 8.09
N ALA A 277 29.43 -51.22 6.84
CA ALA A 277 29.04 -52.55 6.37
C ALA A 277 30.17 -53.21 5.58
N ILE A 278 30.64 -54.37 6.04
CA ILE A 278 31.61 -55.22 5.34
C ILE A 278 30.83 -56.22 4.48
N ASN A 279 31.00 -56.14 3.15
CA ASN A 279 30.26 -56.93 2.18
C ASN A 279 31.05 -58.14 1.67
N LYS A 280 30.36 -59.07 1.00
CA LYS A 280 30.90 -60.28 0.35
C LYS A 280 31.41 -61.37 1.31
N ILE A 281 30.80 -61.49 2.50
CA ILE A 281 31.15 -62.56 3.46
C ILE A 281 30.78 -63.98 3.01
N ASP A 282 30.06 -64.10 1.89
CA ASP A 282 29.73 -65.37 1.24
C ASP A 282 30.93 -65.99 0.52
N LEU A 283 31.95 -65.21 0.17
CA LEU A 283 33.12 -65.70 -0.54
C LEU A 283 34.08 -66.45 0.41
N PRO A 284 34.60 -67.64 0.02
CA PRO A 284 35.48 -68.43 0.88
C PRO A 284 36.70 -67.67 1.39
N GLU A 285 37.33 -66.87 0.53
CA GLU A 285 38.50 -66.04 0.88
C GLU A 285 38.21 -65.01 1.99
N VAL A 286 36.97 -64.55 2.09
CA VAL A 286 36.53 -63.61 3.14
C VAL A 286 36.16 -64.37 4.40
N GLN A 287 35.57 -65.56 4.29
CA GLN A 287 35.24 -66.39 5.44
C GLN A 287 36.48 -66.81 6.24
N GLU A 288 37.57 -67.15 5.55
CA GLU A 288 38.85 -67.51 6.17
C GLU A 288 39.41 -66.37 7.02
N LYS A 289 39.22 -65.11 6.60
CA LYS A 289 39.73 -63.90 7.27
C LYS A 289 38.68 -63.17 8.11
N LEU A 290 37.45 -63.68 8.21
CA LEU A 290 36.33 -62.96 8.82
C LEU A 290 36.56 -62.62 10.29
N GLU A 291 37.17 -63.54 11.05
CA GLU A 291 37.50 -63.30 12.46
C GLU A 291 38.64 -62.30 12.65
N GLU A 292 39.56 -62.21 11.69
CA GLU A 292 40.62 -61.19 11.69
C GLU A 292 40.02 -59.80 11.41
N LEU A 293 39.15 -59.70 10.41
CA LEU A 293 38.43 -58.46 10.09
C LEU A 293 37.58 -57.99 11.28
N LYS A 294 36.87 -58.90 11.96
CA LYS A 294 36.13 -58.58 13.19
C LYS A 294 37.01 -58.00 14.28
N LYS A 295 38.21 -58.55 14.48
CA LYS A 295 39.17 -58.04 15.47
C LYS A 295 39.72 -56.68 15.06
N GLU A 296 40.02 -56.48 13.78
CA GLU A 296 40.54 -55.22 13.24
C GLU A 296 39.56 -54.06 13.46
N PHE A 297 38.32 -54.19 12.99
CA PHE A 297 37.31 -53.12 13.13
C PHE A 297 36.92 -52.89 14.60
N ARG A 298 36.83 -53.95 15.40
CA ARG A 298 36.56 -53.81 16.84
C ARG A 298 37.71 -53.16 17.59
N GLY A 299 38.96 -53.47 17.21
CA GLY A 299 40.17 -52.84 17.76
C GLY A 299 40.25 -51.35 17.44
N ALA A 300 39.73 -50.94 16.28
CA ALA A 300 39.56 -49.53 15.91
C ALA A 300 38.35 -48.85 16.58
N GLY A 301 37.57 -49.56 17.41
CA GLY A 301 36.37 -49.05 18.06
C GLY A 301 35.17 -48.86 17.12
N ILE A 302 35.20 -49.46 15.92
CA ILE A 302 34.20 -49.29 14.88
C ILE A 302 33.20 -50.43 14.95
N LYS A 303 31.91 -50.09 15.12
CA LYS A 303 30.81 -51.06 15.04
C LYS A 303 30.48 -51.31 13.56
N ALA A 304 30.99 -52.41 13.00
CA ALA A 304 30.72 -52.82 11.64
C ALA A 304 29.67 -53.94 11.57
N HIS A 305 28.81 -53.88 10.55
CA HIS A 305 27.89 -54.95 10.16
C HIS A 305 28.54 -55.83 9.10
N TYR A 306 28.39 -57.14 9.21
CA TYR A 306 28.98 -58.10 8.27
C TYR A 306 27.86 -58.69 7.44
N ILE A 307 27.90 -58.46 6.12
CA ILE A 307 26.79 -58.75 5.22
C ILE A 307 27.26 -59.46 3.94
N SER A 308 26.33 -60.16 3.31
CA SER A 308 26.44 -60.56 1.90
C SER A 308 25.23 -60.01 1.16
N ALA A 309 25.48 -58.98 0.35
CA ALA A 309 24.45 -58.44 -0.54
C ALA A 309 23.98 -59.47 -1.60
N ALA A 310 24.82 -60.45 -1.97
CA ALA A 310 24.47 -61.46 -2.96
C ALA A 310 23.50 -62.53 -2.40
N THR A 311 23.70 -62.95 -1.14
CA THR A 311 22.86 -63.98 -0.50
C THR A 311 21.74 -63.38 0.36
N GLY A 312 21.82 -62.09 0.68
CA GLY A 312 20.91 -61.40 1.61
C GLY A 312 21.29 -61.57 3.08
N GLN A 313 22.34 -62.32 3.40
CA GLN A 313 22.80 -62.52 4.77
C GLN A 313 23.21 -61.19 5.42
N GLY A 314 22.68 -60.88 6.61
CA GLY A 314 23.05 -59.68 7.36
C GLY A 314 22.40 -58.37 6.86
N VAL A 315 21.72 -58.39 5.71
CA VAL A 315 21.13 -57.19 5.09
C VAL A 315 19.98 -56.65 5.94
N ASN A 316 19.14 -57.51 6.51
CA ASN A 316 18.03 -57.12 7.36
C ASN A 316 18.49 -56.44 8.67
N GLU A 317 19.58 -56.94 9.25
CA GLU A 317 20.17 -56.35 10.45
C GLU A 317 20.78 -54.97 10.15
N LEU A 318 21.40 -54.82 8.99
CA LEU A 318 21.94 -53.54 8.52
C LEU A 318 20.81 -52.51 8.29
N THR A 319 19.75 -52.89 7.58
CA THR A 319 18.63 -51.99 7.28
C THR A 319 17.84 -51.63 8.55
N ALA A 320 17.70 -52.56 9.50
CA ALA A 320 17.08 -52.28 10.80
C ALA A 320 17.90 -51.26 11.63
N GLU A 321 19.23 -51.36 11.64
CA GLU A 321 20.08 -50.35 12.29
C GLU A 321 19.96 -48.99 11.57
N ALA A 322 19.95 -48.99 10.23
CA ALA A 322 19.72 -47.77 9.44
C ALA A 322 18.40 -47.08 9.82
N MET A 323 17.31 -47.83 9.95
CA MET A 323 16.02 -47.31 10.37
C MET A 323 16.05 -46.74 11.80
N LYS A 324 16.76 -47.39 12.72
CA LYS A 324 16.93 -46.90 14.09
C LYS A 324 17.70 -45.58 14.14
N VAL A 325 18.78 -45.46 13.37
CA VAL A 325 19.55 -44.20 13.28
C VAL A 325 18.70 -43.12 12.63
N LEU A 326 17.98 -43.42 11.54
CA LEU A 326 17.06 -42.50 10.87
C LEU A 326 15.98 -41.97 11.81
N LYS A 327 15.37 -42.83 12.62
CA LYS A 327 14.39 -42.42 13.65
C LYS A 327 15.01 -41.50 14.70
N THR A 328 16.24 -41.77 15.10
CA THR A 328 16.95 -40.93 16.08
C THR A 328 17.20 -39.54 15.50
N GLN A 329 17.61 -39.46 14.23
CA GLN A 329 17.75 -38.19 13.51
C GLN A 329 16.41 -37.47 13.33
N ALA A 330 15.36 -38.19 12.92
CA ALA A 330 14.03 -37.63 12.74
C ALA A 330 13.38 -37.14 14.04
N ALA A 331 13.61 -37.83 15.16
CA ALA A 331 13.14 -37.41 16.47
C ALA A 331 13.85 -36.14 16.98
N ALA A 332 15.13 -35.96 16.63
CA ALA A 332 15.85 -34.73 16.91
C ALA A 332 15.31 -33.54 16.08
N GLU A 333 14.84 -33.80 14.86
CA GLU A 333 14.21 -32.80 13.99
C GLU A 333 12.73 -32.50 14.34
N LYS A 334 12.00 -33.47 14.88
CA LYS A 334 10.54 -33.42 15.15
C LYS A 334 10.07 -32.44 16.24
N LYS A 335 10.94 -31.59 16.80
CA LYS A 335 10.53 -30.57 17.78
C LYS A 335 9.78 -29.37 17.17
N LEU A 336 9.55 -29.34 15.86
CA LEU A 336 8.80 -28.31 15.16
C LEU A 336 7.88 -28.97 14.12
N GLU A 337 6.69 -29.42 14.52
CA GLU A 337 5.63 -29.78 13.57
C GLU A 337 4.73 -28.57 13.33
N PHE A 338 4.54 -28.20 12.06
CA PHE A 338 3.64 -27.14 11.65
C PHE A 338 2.74 -27.61 10.50
N PRO A 339 1.43 -27.32 10.55
CA PRO A 339 0.48 -27.80 9.55
C PRO A 339 0.63 -27.02 8.24
N ALA A 340 0.68 -27.74 7.12
CA ALA A 340 0.64 -27.15 5.78
C ALA A 340 -0.70 -26.42 5.57
N LYS A 341 -0.65 -25.09 5.36
CA LYS A 341 -1.79 -24.31 4.89
C LYS A 341 -1.65 -23.95 3.40
N ILE A 342 -2.79 -24.12 2.74
CA ILE A 342 -3.13 -23.88 1.35
C ILE A 342 -2.83 -22.43 0.92
N PHE A 343 -2.20 -22.26 -0.25
CA PHE A 343 -1.98 -20.99 -0.92
C PHE A 343 -3.33 -20.30 -1.18
N ARG A 344 -3.58 -19.16 -0.54
CA ARG A 344 -4.74 -18.31 -0.81
C ARG A 344 -4.27 -17.14 -1.67
N PRO A 345 -4.84 -16.91 -2.87
CA PRO A 345 -4.63 -15.65 -3.57
C PRO A 345 -5.05 -14.52 -2.62
N GLN A 346 -4.12 -13.64 -2.26
CA GLN A 346 -4.43 -12.52 -1.38
C GLN A 346 -5.53 -11.68 -2.07
N PRO A 347 -6.63 -11.38 -1.36
CA PRO A 347 -7.67 -10.52 -1.90
C PRO A 347 -7.05 -9.18 -2.30
N ARG A 348 -7.54 -8.55 -3.38
CA ARG A 348 -7.25 -7.14 -3.65
C ARG A 348 -7.49 -6.36 -2.36
N GLU A 349 -6.43 -5.84 -1.74
CA GLU A 349 -6.55 -5.04 -0.53
C GLU A 349 -7.61 -3.96 -0.74
N GLU A 350 -8.55 -3.86 0.20
CA GLU A 350 -9.51 -2.77 0.21
C GLU A 350 -8.71 -1.45 0.29
N ARG A 351 -8.95 -0.55 -0.68
CA ARG A 351 -8.20 0.73 -0.80
C ARG A 351 -8.24 1.58 0.48
N ILE A 352 -9.22 1.33 1.35
CA ILE A 352 -9.39 1.94 2.66
C ILE A 352 -9.97 0.90 3.62
N THR A 353 -9.32 0.70 4.76
CA THR A 353 -9.84 -0.08 5.90
C THR A 353 -9.96 0.82 7.13
N VAL A 354 -10.94 0.51 7.99
CA VAL A 354 -11.21 1.24 9.23
C VAL A 354 -11.22 0.24 10.38
N VAL A 355 -10.37 0.45 11.37
CA VAL A 355 -10.24 -0.41 12.55
C VAL A 355 -10.42 0.44 13.80
N ARG A 356 -11.10 -0.09 14.82
CA ARG A 356 -11.23 0.60 16.12
C ARG A 356 -10.12 0.14 17.06
N GLU A 357 -9.32 1.08 17.54
CA GLU A 357 -8.28 0.87 18.56
C GLU A 357 -8.63 1.70 19.81
N GLY A 358 -9.23 1.05 20.81
CA GLY A 358 -9.75 1.71 22.00
C GLY A 358 -10.81 2.77 21.66
N ASP A 359 -10.49 4.02 21.99
CA ASP A 359 -11.37 5.19 21.80
C ASP A 359 -11.14 5.90 20.47
N THR A 360 -10.29 5.35 19.60
CA THR A 360 -9.89 5.97 18.33
C THR A 360 -10.17 5.05 17.15
N TRP A 361 -10.73 5.61 16.08
CA TRP A 361 -10.90 4.93 14.80
C TRP A 361 -9.68 5.17 13.91
N VAL A 362 -9.01 4.10 13.50
CA VAL A 362 -7.83 4.14 12.65
C VAL A 362 -8.23 3.88 11.21
N VAL A 363 -8.02 4.88 10.36
CA VAL A 363 -8.23 4.79 8.91
C VAL A 363 -6.91 4.46 8.25
N LYS A 364 -6.83 3.27 7.66
CA LYS A 364 -5.72 2.86 6.80
C LYS A 364 -6.17 3.03 5.35
N ALA A 365 -5.67 4.06 4.68
CA ALA A 365 -5.93 4.33 3.28
C ALA A 365 -4.62 4.24 2.50
N ALA A 366 -4.60 3.42 1.44
CA ALA A 366 -3.38 3.08 0.72
C ALA A 366 -2.58 4.34 0.32
N GLY A 367 -1.44 4.53 0.99
CA GLY A 367 -0.49 5.63 0.74
C GLY A 367 -0.83 6.96 1.41
N LEU A 368 -2.07 7.20 1.88
CA LEU A 368 -2.45 8.48 2.50
C LEU A 368 -2.05 8.59 3.97
N ASP A 369 -1.84 7.46 4.64
CA ASP A 369 -1.23 7.36 5.97
C ASP A 369 0.21 7.91 6.00
N ARG A 370 0.85 7.98 4.82
CA ARG A 370 2.23 8.47 4.62
C ARG A 370 2.31 9.93 4.19
N LEU A 371 1.20 10.68 4.24
CA LEU A 371 1.16 12.07 3.79
C LEU A 371 2.07 12.97 4.63
N ILE A 372 2.87 13.80 3.98
CA ILE A 372 3.75 14.80 4.60
C ILE A 372 3.50 16.20 4.04
N GLY A 373 3.67 17.20 4.90
CA GLY A 373 3.64 18.61 4.53
C GLY A 373 5.04 19.17 4.26
N GLY A 374 5.14 20.11 3.32
CA GLY A 374 6.36 20.90 3.11
C GLY A 374 6.62 21.88 4.26
N GLY A 375 7.79 22.54 4.24
CA GLY A 375 8.15 23.52 5.27
C GLY A 375 7.09 24.62 5.44
N GLY A 376 6.65 24.83 6.68
CA GLY A 376 5.65 25.84 7.04
C GLY A 376 4.18 25.41 6.88
N VAL A 377 3.90 24.17 6.46
CA VAL A 377 2.53 23.61 6.46
C VAL A 377 2.12 23.26 7.89
N THR A 378 0.98 23.74 8.35
CA THR A 378 0.47 23.43 9.69
C THR A 378 -0.18 22.04 9.73
N ALA A 379 -0.32 21.46 10.93
CA ALA A 379 -1.02 20.20 11.10
C ALA A 379 -2.49 20.29 10.64
N GLU A 380 -3.14 21.46 10.80
CA GLU A 380 -4.52 21.71 10.35
C GLU A 380 -4.63 21.71 8.82
N GLU A 381 -3.69 22.36 8.12
CA GLU A 381 -3.65 22.38 6.66
C GLU A 381 -3.41 20.97 6.08
N LEU A 382 -2.52 20.19 6.71
CA LEU A 382 -2.26 18.81 6.30
C LEU A 382 -3.48 17.91 6.52
N ARG A 383 -4.20 18.08 7.64
CA ARG A 383 -5.48 17.38 7.92
C ARG A 383 -6.54 17.72 6.88
N TRP A 384 -6.69 19.00 6.52
CA TRP A 384 -7.66 19.40 5.50
C TRP A 384 -7.37 18.74 4.15
N GLN A 385 -6.10 18.71 3.73
CA GLN A 385 -5.69 18.03 2.50
C GLN A 385 -5.94 16.51 2.56
N LEU A 386 -5.62 15.88 3.69
CA LEU A 386 -5.88 14.45 3.92
C LEU A 386 -7.37 14.13 3.81
N ASN A 387 -8.22 14.89 4.52
CA ASN A 387 -9.68 14.74 4.44
C ASN A 387 -10.20 14.92 3.02
N LYS A 388 -9.67 15.88 2.26
CA LYS A 388 -10.04 16.07 0.85
C LYS A 388 -9.72 14.85 -0.01
N GLN A 389 -8.57 14.21 0.20
CA GLN A 389 -8.20 12.97 -0.52
C GLN A 389 -9.03 11.77 -0.07
N LEU A 390 -9.25 11.60 1.23
CA LEU A 390 -10.11 10.56 1.80
C LEU A 390 -11.54 10.66 1.24
N THR A 391 -12.11 11.87 1.17
CA THR A 391 -13.43 12.10 0.56
C THR A 391 -13.45 11.71 -0.91
N LYS A 392 -12.42 12.07 -1.69
CA LYS A 392 -12.30 11.68 -3.10
C LYS A 392 -12.22 10.16 -3.29
N MET A 393 -11.62 9.45 -2.33
CA MET A 393 -11.55 7.98 -2.32
C MET A 393 -12.80 7.31 -1.75
N GLY A 394 -13.80 8.07 -1.29
CA GLY A 394 -15.05 7.53 -0.76
C GLY A 394 -14.96 7.05 0.69
N ALA A 395 -13.96 7.48 1.46
CA ALA A 395 -13.73 7.06 2.85
C ALA A 395 -14.95 7.31 3.76
N HIS A 396 -15.73 8.36 3.48
CA HIS A 396 -16.93 8.72 4.24
C HIS A 396 -17.92 7.56 4.37
N LYS A 397 -18.23 6.85 3.26
CA LYS A 397 -19.18 5.71 3.29
C LYS A 397 -18.65 4.55 4.12
N ILE A 398 -17.33 4.38 4.14
CA ILE A 398 -16.67 3.29 4.87
C ILE A 398 -16.65 3.60 6.37
N LEU A 399 -16.37 4.86 6.74
CA LEU A 399 -16.45 5.35 8.11
C LEU A 399 -17.87 5.28 8.66
N GLU A 400 -18.88 5.69 7.89
CA GLU A 400 -20.29 5.56 8.28
C GLU A 400 -20.68 4.09 8.47
N LYS A 401 -20.31 3.21 7.53
CA LYS A 401 -20.59 1.77 7.62
C LYS A 401 -19.88 1.10 8.79
N ALA A 402 -18.69 1.59 9.18
CA ALA A 402 -17.97 1.14 10.36
C ALA A 402 -18.61 1.61 11.68
N GLY A 403 -19.53 2.59 11.62
CA GLY A 403 -20.27 3.09 12.78
C GLY A 403 -19.63 4.29 13.48
N VAL A 404 -18.74 5.03 12.80
CA VAL A 404 -18.11 6.24 13.33
C VAL A 404 -19.14 7.36 13.49
N LYS A 405 -19.17 8.01 14.66
CA LYS A 405 -20.10 9.08 15.01
C LYS A 405 -19.40 10.44 15.10
N ALA A 406 -20.16 11.54 14.96
CA ALA A 406 -19.62 12.87 15.24
C ALA A 406 -19.04 12.93 16.66
N GLY A 407 -17.85 13.52 16.78
CA GLY A 407 -17.07 13.60 18.02
C GLY A 407 -16.14 12.40 18.25
N ASP A 408 -16.24 11.32 17.48
CA ASP A 408 -15.32 10.19 17.61
C ASP A 408 -13.91 10.58 17.15
N ARG A 409 -12.86 10.15 17.86
CA ARG A 409 -11.48 10.43 17.40
C ARG A 409 -11.13 9.54 16.21
N ILE A 410 -10.62 10.14 15.15
CA ILE A 410 -10.05 9.46 13.99
C ILE A 410 -8.55 9.68 13.92
N ARG A 411 -7.82 8.64 13.54
CA ARG A 411 -6.39 8.66 13.25
C ARG A 411 -6.11 8.11 11.86
N CYS A 412 -5.25 8.77 11.10
CA CYS A 412 -4.73 8.28 9.82
C CYS A 412 -3.26 8.70 9.70
N GLY A 413 -2.35 7.72 9.67
CA GLY A 413 -0.92 7.98 9.82
C GLY A 413 -0.59 8.66 11.16
N ASP A 414 0.19 9.73 11.07
CA ASP A 414 0.61 10.56 12.22
C ASP A 414 -0.45 11.61 12.62
N LEU A 415 -1.57 11.72 11.89
CA LEU A 415 -2.59 12.74 12.12
C LEU A 415 -3.79 12.17 12.87
N MET A 416 -4.27 12.92 13.86
CA MET A 416 -5.46 12.60 14.66
C MET A 416 -6.41 13.81 14.73
N TRP A 417 -7.70 13.61 14.56
CA TRP A 417 -8.72 14.65 14.64
C TRP A 417 -10.04 14.08 15.16
N GLU A 418 -10.99 14.93 15.52
CA GLU A 418 -12.35 14.48 15.85
C GLU A 418 -13.18 14.39 14.56
N TRP A 419 -13.89 13.28 14.38
CA TRP A 419 -14.79 13.09 13.26
C TRP A 419 -15.92 14.08 13.38
N GLU A 420 -16.03 14.94 12.39
CA GLU A 420 -17.25 15.68 12.16
C GLU A 420 -18.05 14.85 11.16
N LEU A 421 -19.35 14.67 11.41
CA LEU A 421 -20.25 14.06 10.42
C LEU A 421 -19.96 14.75 9.08
N PRO A 422 -19.77 14.00 7.99
CA PRO A 422 -19.59 14.61 6.69
C PRO A 422 -20.86 15.40 6.43
N GLY A 423 -20.78 16.72 6.54
CA GLY A 423 -21.76 17.59 5.95
C GLY A 423 -21.95 17.12 4.52
N ARG A 424 -23.21 16.93 4.10
CA ARG A 424 -23.57 16.65 2.72
C ARG A 424 -23.02 17.78 1.83
N GLY A 425 -21.75 17.74 1.44
CA GLY A 425 -21.09 18.98 1.05
C GLY A 425 -21.21 20.05 2.15
N GLY A 426 -20.67 21.22 1.91
CA GLY A 426 -21.11 22.38 2.68
C GLY A 426 -22.61 22.61 2.48
N LYS A 427 -23.26 23.27 3.43
CA LYS A 427 -24.60 23.80 3.15
C LYS A 427 -24.50 24.75 1.96
N LYS A 428 -25.36 24.60 0.96
CA LYS A 428 -25.42 25.50 -0.20
C LYS A 428 -26.23 26.73 0.16
N THR A 429 -25.55 27.83 0.40
CA THR A 429 -26.16 29.08 0.85
C THR A 429 -26.10 30.13 -0.24
N GLY A 430 -27.27 30.57 -0.70
CA GLY A 430 -27.42 31.75 -1.55
C GLY A 430 -27.26 33.04 -0.75
N ILE A 431 -26.60 34.03 -1.31
CA ILE A 431 -26.42 35.36 -0.73
C ILE A 431 -26.94 36.36 -1.75
N LEU A 432 -28.00 37.09 -1.40
CA LEU A 432 -28.54 38.19 -2.20
C LEU A 432 -28.38 39.50 -1.42
N GLY A 433 -27.36 40.27 -1.79
CA GLY A 433 -27.09 41.59 -1.24
C GLY A 433 -27.79 42.69 -2.04
N GLY A 434 -28.20 43.77 -1.38
CA GLY A 434 -28.82 44.90 -2.06
C GLY A 434 -29.23 46.02 -1.12
N THR A 435 -29.60 47.17 -1.69
CA THR A 435 -30.16 48.26 -0.89
C THR A 435 -31.56 47.91 -0.40
N PHE A 436 -32.38 47.20 -1.19
CA PHE A 436 -33.77 46.85 -0.87
C PHE A 436 -34.62 48.05 -0.43
N ASP A 437 -34.68 49.07 -1.29
CA ASP A 437 -35.34 50.35 -0.99
C ASP A 437 -36.41 50.72 -2.03
N PRO A 438 -37.59 50.06 -2.05
CA PRO A 438 -37.99 48.93 -1.19
C PRO A 438 -37.59 47.55 -1.75
N VAL A 439 -37.70 46.50 -0.94
CA VAL A 439 -37.77 45.12 -1.44
C VAL A 439 -39.02 44.97 -2.32
N HIS A 440 -38.90 44.21 -3.40
CA HIS A 440 -39.94 44.06 -4.43
C HIS A 440 -39.98 42.64 -4.98
N LEU A 441 -41.02 42.28 -5.72
CA LEU A 441 -41.24 40.91 -6.20
C LEU A 441 -40.08 40.38 -7.05
N GLY A 442 -39.42 41.24 -7.83
CA GLY A 442 -38.20 40.89 -8.56
C GLY A 442 -37.07 40.31 -7.68
N HIS A 443 -36.85 40.84 -6.47
CA HIS A 443 -35.85 40.28 -5.54
C HIS A 443 -36.25 38.89 -5.03
N ILE A 444 -37.53 38.70 -4.72
CA ILE A 444 -38.06 37.42 -4.23
C ILE A 444 -38.00 36.35 -5.32
N MET A 445 -38.38 36.69 -6.56
CA MET A 445 -38.29 35.79 -7.70
C MET A 445 -36.84 35.42 -8.02
N MET A 446 -35.91 36.38 -7.92
CA MET A 446 -34.48 36.13 -8.09
C MET A 446 -33.94 35.13 -7.07
N ALA A 447 -34.25 35.33 -5.78
CA ALA A 447 -33.86 34.42 -4.71
C ALA A 447 -34.47 33.02 -4.88
N LYS A 448 -35.76 32.95 -5.26
CA LYS A 448 -36.47 31.69 -5.50
C LYS A 448 -35.87 30.91 -6.67
N GLU A 449 -35.66 31.56 -7.81
CA GLU A 449 -35.08 30.93 -8.99
C GLU A 449 -33.66 30.44 -8.73
N ALA A 450 -32.83 31.26 -8.08
CA ALA A 450 -31.47 30.84 -7.73
C ALA A 450 -31.48 29.63 -6.79
N ARG A 451 -32.41 29.60 -5.84
CA ARG A 451 -32.59 28.44 -4.96
C ARG A 451 -32.98 27.18 -5.72
N GLU A 452 -33.95 27.28 -6.62
CA GLU A 452 -34.45 26.14 -7.41
C GLU A 452 -33.39 25.65 -8.41
N ALA A 453 -32.76 26.55 -9.15
CA ALA A 453 -31.80 26.22 -10.20
C ALA A 453 -30.46 25.68 -9.68
N LEU A 454 -30.05 26.06 -8.47
CA LEU A 454 -28.77 25.68 -7.87
C LEU A 454 -28.92 24.70 -6.71
N GLU A 455 -30.15 24.30 -6.41
CA GLU A 455 -30.51 23.44 -5.28
C GLU A 455 -29.97 23.98 -3.95
N LEU A 456 -30.20 25.27 -3.68
CA LEU A 456 -29.74 25.91 -2.45
C LEU A 456 -30.58 25.45 -1.25
N ASP A 457 -29.91 25.23 -0.12
CA ASP A 457 -30.55 24.89 1.15
C ASP A 457 -31.23 26.13 1.75
N GLU A 458 -30.62 27.30 1.60
CA GLU A 458 -31.22 28.58 2.01
C GLU A 458 -30.71 29.76 1.17
N VAL A 459 -31.42 30.90 1.28
CA VAL A 459 -31.00 32.19 0.70
C VAL A 459 -31.01 33.26 1.79
N LEU A 460 -29.86 33.90 2.00
CA LEU A 460 -29.67 35.04 2.88
C LEU A 460 -29.89 36.34 2.12
N LEU A 461 -30.90 37.11 2.53
CA LEU A 461 -31.14 38.48 2.07
C LEU A 461 -30.37 39.45 2.98
N ILE A 462 -29.49 40.24 2.38
CA ILE A 462 -28.56 41.11 3.13
C ILE A 462 -28.77 42.57 2.74
N PRO A 463 -29.54 43.35 3.53
CA PRO A 463 -29.69 44.77 3.29
C PRO A 463 -28.41 45.52 3.60
N ALA A 464 -27.97 46.33 2.64
CA ALA A 464 -26.79 47.16 2.80
C ALA A 464 -26.95 48.14 3.97
N GLY A 465 -25.98 48.20 4.87
CA GLY A 465 -25.93 49.16 5.96
C GLY A 465 -25.65 50.57 5.42
N GLN A 466 -24.51 50.74 4.75
CA GLN A 466 -24.11 51.97 4.06
C GLN A 466 -23.78 51.64 2.59
N PRO A 467 -24.77 51.65 1.67
CA PRO A 467 -24.57 51.25 0.28
C PRO A 467 -23.67 52.25 -0.48
N MET A 468 -22.58 51.76 -1.07
CA MET A 468 -21.62 52.55 -1.84
C MET A 468 -22.08 52.90 -3.27
N SER A 469 -23.09 52.20 -3.79
CA SER A 469 -23.58 52.38 -5.16
C SER A 469 -24.40 53.66 -5.37
N ARG A 470 -24.78 54.35 -4.28
CA ARG A 470 -25.69 55.52 -4.30
C ARG A 470 -25.33 56.54 -3.20
N PRO A 471 -24.17 57.21 -3.28
CA PRO A 471 -23.69 58.10 -2.21
C PRO A 471 -24.51 59.39 -2.04
N ASN A 472 -25.32 59.77 -3.05
CA ASN A 472 -26.08 61.03 -3.08
C ASN A 472 -27.61 60.83 -3.06
N GLU A 473 -28.12 59.62 -2.90
CA GLU A 473 -29.57 59.37 -2.80
C GLU A 473 -30.02 59.36 -1.33
N ILE A 474 -31.21 59.91 -1.07
CA ILE A 474 -31.87 59.75 0.23
C ILE A 474 -32.41 58.31 0.29
N ILE A 475 -31.78 57.49 1.12
CA ILE A 475 -32.12 56.07 1.27
C ILE A 475 -32.94 55.90 2.54
N THR A 476 -34.00 55.08 2.47
CA THR A 476 -34.81 54.80 3.65
C THR A 476 -33.96 54.18 4.76
N PRO A 477 -34.13 54.61 6.04
CA PRO A 477 -33.39 54.05 7.16
C PRO A 477 -33.40 52.52 7.20
N ALA A 478 -32.25 51.91 7.52
CA ALA A 478 -32.06 50.46 7.49
C ALA A 478 -33.12 49.68 8.30
N LYS A 479 -33.65 50.26 9.38
CA LYS A 479 -34.73 49.70 10.18
C LYS A 479 -35.99 49.40 9.36
N HIS A 480 -36.41 50.33 8.49
CA HIS A 480 -37.58 50.11 7.63
C HIS A 480 -37.29 49.08 6.54
N ARG A 481 -36.08 49.08 5.97
CA ARG A 481 -35.68 48.11 4.95
C ARG A 481 -35.62 46.68 5.49
N LEU A 482 -35.09 46.51 6.70
CA LEU A 482 -35.11 45.23 7.43
C LEU A 482 -36.53 44.73 7.70
N GLU A 483 -37.42 45.63 8.13
CA GLU A 483 -38.81 45.26 8.43
C GLU A 483 -39.57 44.89 7.16
N MET A 484 -39.41 45.65 6.08
CA MET A 484 -39.98 45.30 4.78
C MET A 484 -39.44 43.97 4.26
N LEU A 485 -38.14 43.66 4.47
CA LEU A 485 -37.57 42.37 4.09
C LEU A 485 -38.17 41.20 4.87
N LYS A 486 -38.36 41.34 6.19
CA LYS A 486 -39.02 40.31 7.01
C LYS A 486 -40.46 40.05 6.55
N LEU A 487 -41.21 41.13 6.29
CA LEU A 487 -42.57 41.05 5.76
C LEU A 487 -42.62 40.44 4.35
N ALA A 488 -41.60 40.69 3.52
CA ALA A 488 -41.53 40.17 2.15
C ALA A 488 -41.31 38.66 2.08
N ILE A 489 -40.71 38.05 3.10
CA ILE A 489 -40.39 36.61 3.14
C ILE A 489 -41.24 35.83 4.15
N GLU A 490 -42.27 36.46 4.72
CA GLU A 490 -43.17 35.80 5.67
C GLU A 490 -43.80 34.56 5.02
N GLY A 491 -43.66 33.40 5.66
CA GLY A 491 -44.10 32.11 5.14
C GLY A 491 -43.15 31.44 4.12
N ILE A 492 -41.93 31.95 3.93
CA ILE A 492 -40.89 31.35 3.07
C ILE A 492 -39.72 30.83 3.90
N ASP A 493 -39.78 29.57 4.32
CA ASP A 493 -38.87 28.97 5.33
C ASP A 493 -37.38 28.93 4.92
N TYR A 494 -37.09 28.93 3.62
CA TYR A 494 -35.72 28.86 3.10
C TYR A 494 -35.09 30.23 2.84
N MET A 495 -35.82 31.34 3.04
CA MET A 495 -35.26 32.69 2.95
C MET A 495 -35.06 33.26 4.36
N LYS A 496 -33.92 33.92 4.59
CA LYS A 496 -33.61 34.54 5.88
C LYS A 496 -33.04 35.94 5.67
N VAL A 497 -33.35 36.85 6.59
CA VAL A 497 -32.75 38.19 6.61
C VAL A 497 -31.52 38.16 7.51
N SER A 498 -30.38 38.63 7.01
CA SER A 498 -29.15 38.79 7.78
C SER A 498 -28.89 40.27 8.08
N THR A 499 -28.61 40.60 9.34
CA THR A 499 -28.28 41.97 9.78
C THR A 499 -26.79 42.30 9.67
N ILE A 500 -25.98 41.39 9.12
CA ILE A 500 -24.51 41.43 9.12
C ILE A 500 -23.93 42.75 8.60
N GLU A 501 -24.54 43.35 7.57
CA GLU A 501 -24.10 44.64 7.03
C GLU A 501 -24.67 45.84 7.76
N VAL A 502 -25.87 45.73 8.35
CA VAL A 502 -26.50 46.82 9.11
C VAL A 502 -25.80 47.04 10.46
N GLU A 503 -25.31 45.97 11.06
CA GLU A 503 -24.57 46.00 12.33
C GLU A 503 -23.11 46.41 12.14
N ARG A 504 -22.56 46.26 10.93
CA ARG A 504 -21.18 46.61 10.60
C ARG A 504 -21.03 48.14 10.47
N LYS A 505 -20.00 48.70 11.10
CA LYS A 505 -19.64 50.11 10.95
C LYS A 505 -18.87 50.31 9.64
N GLY A 506 -19.23 51.34 8.88
CA GLY A 506 -18.56 51.72 7.64
C GLY A 506 -19.26 51.22 6.38
N PRO A 507 -18.63 51.38 5.20
CA PRO A 507 -19.24 51.05 3.91
C PRO A 507 -19.55 49.56 3.75
N SER A 508 -20.65 49.26 3.08
CA SER A 508 -21.06 47.89 2.72
C SER A 508 -20.28 47.37 1.52
N TYR A 509 -19.25 46.54 1.74
CA TYR A 509 -18.55 45.82 0.67
C TYR A 509 -18.91 44.33 0.63
N THR A 510 -19.25 43.84 -0.55
CA THR A 510 -19.63 42.43 -0.78
C THR A 510 -18.53 41.44 -0.39
N ALA A 511 -17.26 41.76 -0.65
CA ALA A 511 -16.12 40.91 -0.27
C ALA A 511 -16.11 40.66 1.24
N ASP A 512 -16.21 41.72 2.04
CA ASP A 512 -16.22 41.66 3.51
C ASP A 512 -17.45 40.91 4.04
N THR A 513 -18.60 41.06 3.39
CA THR A 513 -19.84 40.35 3.75
C THR A 513 -19.68 38.84 3.56
N ILE A 514 -19.18 38.41 2.40
CA ILE A 514 -18.97 36.99 2.10
C ILE A 514 -17.89 36.40 3.01
N ALA A 515 -16.81 37.14 3.27
CA ALA A 515 -15.74 36.72 4.18
C ALA A 515 -16.26 36.47 5.61
N GLU A 516 -17.10 37.37 6.14
CA GLU A 516 -17.66 37.21 7.48
C GLU A 516 -18.67 36.05 7.57
N ILE A 517 -19.50 35.86 6.54
CA ILE A 517 -20.42 34.71 6.46
C ILE A 517 -19.62 33.40 6.45
N ARG A 518 -18.57 33.33 5.62
CA ARG A 518 -17.70 32.16 5.53
C ARG A 518 -16.97 31.85 6.84
N LYS A 519 -16.58 32.90 7.58
CA LYS A 519 -15.99 32.75 8.92
C LYS A 519 -17.00 32.20 9.92
N LYS A 520 -18.26 32.69 9.88
CA LYS A 520 -19.34 32.22 10.75
C LYS A 520 -19.76 30.77 10.47
N SER A 521 -19.62 30.29 9.23
CA SER A 521 -19.94 28.90 8.84
C SER A 521 -18.77 27.91 8.97
N GLY A 522 -17.62 28.31 9.52
CA GLY A 522 -16.47 27.42 9.69
C GLY A 522 -15.77 27.01 8.38
N GLY A 523 -16.07 27.69 7.26
CA GLY A 523 -15.40 27.50 5.97
C GLY A 523 -15.82 26.28 5.14
N GLY A 524 -16.75 25.46 5.65
CA GLY A 524 -17.27 24.27 4.98
C GLY A 524 -18.37 24.53 3.94
N ASP A 525 -19.13 25.61 4.08
CA ASP A 525 -20.30 25.94 3.25
C ASP A 525 -19.97 26.33 1.79
N GLU A 526 -20.87 25.97 0.88
CA GLU A 526 -20.83 26.40 -0.53
C GLU A 526 -21.63 27.69 -0.69
N LEU A 527 -20.93 28.81 -0.90
CA LEU A 527 -21.57 30.12 -1.01
C LEU A 527 -21.84 30.48 -2.47
N TYR A 528 -23.06 30.93 -2.74
CA TYR A 528 -23.50 31.41 -4.05
C TYR A 528 -23.93 32.87 -3.93
N PHE A 529 -23.19 33.80 -4.52
CA PHE A 529 -23.58 35.21 -4.56
C PHE A 529 -24.50 35.45 -5.77
N ILE A 530 -25.74 35.86 -5.49
CA ILE A 530 -26.80 36.06 -6.48
C ILE A 530 -26.78 37.53 -6.91
N LEU A 531 -26.62 37.77 -8.20
CA LEU A 531 -26.53 39.12 -8.77
C LEU A 531 -27.09 39.20 -10.20
N GLY A 532 -27.46 40.40 -10.63
CA GLY A 532 -27.88 40.67 -12.02
C GLY A 532 -26.72 40.69 -13.02
N TRP A 533 -27.04 40.44 -14.30
CA TRP A 533 -26.08 40.54 -15.42
C TRP A 533 -25.37 41.90 -15.52
N ASP A 534 -26.08 42.98 -15.22
CA ASP A 534 -25.57 44.34 -15.15
C ASP A 534 -24.51 44.50 -14.03
N SER A 535 -24.77 43.93 -12.86
CA SER A 535 -23.84 43.94 -11.73
C SER A 535 -22.62 43.07 -12.01
N LEU A 536 -22.80 41.92 -12.68
CA LEU A 536 -21.69 41.07 -13.10
C LEU A 536 -20.75 41.79 -14.08
N ALA A 537 -21.30 42.57 -15.01
CA ALA A 537 -20.49 43.35 -15.95
C ALA A 537 -19.63 44.41 -15.25
N GLN A 538 -20.11 44.94 -14.13
CA GLN A 538 -19.40 45.94 -13.31
C GLN A 538 -18.54 45.33 -12.22
N LEU A 539 -18.58 44.01 -12.00
CA LEU A 539 -17.82 43.34 -10.93
C LEU A 539 -16.33 43.75 -10.86
N PRO A 540 -15.59 43.95 -11.96
CA PRO A 540 -14.19 44.39 -11.88
C PRO A 540 -13.96 45.74 -11.20
N THR A 541 -14.98 46.58 -11.06
CA THR A 541 -14.86 47.89 -10.39
C THR A 541 -15.17 47.84 -8.89
N TRP A 542 -15.58 46.67 -8.37
CA TRP A 542 -15.98 46.50 -6.98
C TRP A 542 -14.76 46.46 -6.05
N HIS A 543 -14.99 46.57 -4.74
CA HIS A 543 -13.94 46.38 -3.74
C HIS A 543 -13.51 44.91 -3.69
N GLU A 544 -12.23 44.65 -3.93
CA GLU A 544 -11.60 43.32 -3.89
C GLU A 544 -12.34 42.22 -4.67
N PRO A 545 -12.58 42.39 -5.98
CA PRO A 545 -13.40 41.49 -6.79
C PRO A 545 -12.79 40.08 -6.91
N SER A 546 -11.46 39.98 -6.88
CA SER A 546 -10.72 38.72 -6.86
C SER A 546 -11.00 37.90 -5.59
N GLN A 547 -11.22 38.56 -4.45
CA GLN A 547 -11.58 37.86 -3.22
C GLN A 547 -12.99 37.28 -3.32
N ILE A 548 -13.96 38.03 -3.86
CA ILE A 548 -15.34 37.57 -4.07
C ILE A 548 -15.35 36.25 -4.84
N ILE A 549 -14.72 36.20 -6.02
CA ILE A 549 -14.70 34.98 -6.86
C ILE A 549 -13.90 33.82 -6.23
N SER A 550 -12.98 34.11 -5.30
CA SER A 550 -12.28 33.08 -4.54
C SER A 550 -13.15 32.45 -3.46
N MET A 551 -14.13 33.21 -2.93
CA MET A 551 -14.94 32.81 -1.78
C MET A 551 -16.31 32.24 -2.13
N CYS A 552 -16.87 32.59 -3.29
CA CYS A 552 -18.19 32.10 -3.71
C CYS A 552 -18.25 31.76 -5.20
N THR A 553 -19.35 31.14 -5.59
CA THR A 553 -19.79 31.03 -6.99
C THR A 553 -20.80 32.16 -7.27
N LEU A 554 -20.73 32.77 -8.45
CA LEU A 554 -21.60 33.86 -8.87
C LEU A 554 -22.80 33.30 -9.64
N ALA A 555 -24.01 33.48 -9.11
CA ALA A 555 -25.27 33.13 -9.75
C ALA A 555 -25.83 34.37 -10.48
N ALA A 556 -25.58 34.45 -11.79
CA ALA A 556 -25.85 35.64 -12.60
C ALA A 556 -27.22 35.56 -13.30
N VAL A 557 -28.15 36.42 -12.88
CA VAL A 557 -29.56 36.43 -13.28
C VAL A 557 -29.82 37.47 -14.38
N PRO A 558 -30.65 37.17 -15.40
CA PRO A 558 -30.97 38.10 -16.47
C PRO A 558 -31.66 39.35 -15.94
N ARG A 559 -31.28 40.50 -16.48
CA ARG A 559 -31.93 41.77 -16.22
C ARG A 559 -32.45 42.37 -17.53
N PRO A 560 -33.75 42.67 -17.66
CA PRO A 560 -34.30 43.34 -18.83
C PRO A 560 -33.51 44.62 -19.17
N GLY A 561 -33.23 44.83 -20.46
CA GLY A 561 -32.41 45.94 -20.94
C GLY A 561 -30.89 45.73 -20.91
N TYR A 562 -30.38 44.64 -20.31
CA TYR A 562 -28.95 44.35 -20.25
C TYR A 562 -28.57 43.07 -21.01
N ALA A 563 -27.52 43.15 -21.83
CA ALA A 563 -27.00 41.99 -22.54
C ALA A 563 -26.21 41.06 -21.60
N LYS A 564 -26.26 39.75 -21.87
CA LYS A 564 -25.47 38.74 -21.15
C LYS A 564 -23.96 39.06 -21.25
N PRO A 565 -23.24 39.26 -20.12
CA PRO A 565 -21.84 39.60 -20.14
C PRO A 565 -20.98 38.51 -20.80
N ARG A 566 -20.00 38.92 -21.62
CA ARG A 566 -19.05 37.99 -22.24
C ARG A 566 -17.94 37.63 -21.25
N LEU A 567 -17.95 36.39 -20.74
CA LEU A 567 -16.96 35.91 -19.77
C LEU A 567 -15.51 36.04 -20.24
N ARG A 568 -15.24 35.90 -21.55
CA ARG A 568 -13.89 36.08 -22.11
C ARG A 568 -13.31 37.48 -21.85
N GLY A 569 -14.15 38.51 -21.85
CA GLY A 569 -13.72 39.88 -21.54
C GLY A 569 -13.42 40.05 -20.05
N LEU A 570 -14.23 39.45 -19.19
CA LEU A 570 -14.03 39.48 -17.74
C LEU A 570 -12.82 38.65 -17.31
N GLU A 571 -12.53 37.52 -17.97
CA GLU A 571 -11.38 36.64 -17.67
C GLU A 571 -10.04 37.37 -17.79
N GLY A 572 -9.92 38.35 -18.70
CA GLY A 572 -8.70 39.15 -18.85
C GLY A 572 -8.44 40.12 -17.70
N VAL A 573 -9.50 40.55 -16.99
CA VAL A 573 -9.41 41.52 -15.89
C VAL A 573 -9.50 40.82 -14.52
N LEU A 574 -10.27 39.73 -14.44
CA LEU A 574 -10.48 38.89 -13.26
C LEU A 574 -10.23 37.41 -13.64
N PRO A 575 -8.95 36.97 -13.62
CA PRO A 575 -8.60 35.59 -13.96
C PRO A 575 -9.34 34.56 -13.10
N GLY A 576 -9.90 33.53 -13.73
CA GLY A 576 -10.66 32.46 -13.06
C GLY A 576 -12.17 32.72 -12.94
N ILE A 577 -12.67 33.91 -13.28
CA ILE A 577 -14.10 34.24 -13.19
C ILE A 577 -14.97 33.34 -14.08
N SER A 578 -14.48 32.91 -15.24
CA SER A 578 -15.23 32.03 -16.15
C SER A 578 -15.64 30.69 -15.52
N LYS A 579 -14.87 30.21 -14.53
CA LYS A 579 -15.17 28.97 -13.78
C LYS A 579 -16.05 29.20 -12.56
N LYS A 580 -16.33 30.45 -12.24
CA LYS A 580 -17.02 30.90 -11.03
C LYS A 580 -18.39 31.50 -11.33
N VAL A 581 -18.77 31.66 -12.59
CA VAL A 581 -20.08 32.21 -12.97
C VAL A 581 -21.00 31.11 -13.48
N ILE A 582 -22.20 31.04 -12.91
CA ILE A 582 -23.32 30.26 -13.44
C ILE A 582 -24.37 31.27 -13.89
N PHE A 583 -24.72 31.24 -15.18
CA PHE A 583 -25.82 32.04 -15.71
C PHE A 583 -27.15 31.33 -15.51
N LEU A 584 -28.09 32.01 -14.87
CA LEU A 584 -29.49 31.60 -14.82
C LEU A 584 -30.21 32.19 -16.04
N GLU A 585 -31.24 31.51 -16.55
CA GLU A 585 -31.98 31.95 -17.75
C GLU A 585 -33.30 32.67 -17.40
N LYS A 586 -33.70 32.61 -16.13
CA LYS A 586 -34.88 33.22 -15.51
C LYS A 586 -34.49 33.84 -14.16
N PRO A 587 -35.36 34.62 -13.50
CA PRO A 587 -36.57 35.23 -14.03
C PRO A 587 -36.24 36.49 -14.85
N ARG A 588 -37.00 36.77 -15.92
CA ARG A 588 -36.90 38.02 -16.68
C ARG A 588 -37.96 38.99 -16.19
N VAL A 589 -37.74 39.57 -15.03
CA VAL A 589 -38.70 40.45 -14.35
C VAL A 589 -38.13 41.85 -14.35
N ASP A 590 -38.85 42.79 -14.95
CA ASP A 590 -38.49 44.20 -14.97
C ASP A 590 -39.28 44.92 -13.89
N ILE A 591 -38.69 45.01 -12.69
CA ILE A 591 -39.25 45.80 -11.58
C ILE A 591 -38.13 46.67 -11.05
N SER A 592 -38.35 47.98 -11.08
CA SER A 592 -37.39 48.97 -10.59
C SER A 592 -37.83 49.51 -9.23
N ALA A 593 -36.90 49.49 -8.26
CA ALA A 593 -37.13 50.15 -6.99
C ALA A 593 -37.37 51.66 -7.16
N THR A 594 -36.73 52.31 -8.15
CA THR A 594 -36.95 53.73 -8.45
C THR A 594 -38.39 53.99 -8.89
N GLU A 595 -38.91 53.18 -9.80
CA GLU A 595 -40.30 53.28 -10.28
C GLU A 595 -41.31 53.08 -9.15
N ILE A 596 -41.08 52.10 -8.26
CA ILE A 596 -41.92 51.88 -7.09
C ILE A 596 -41.97 53.12 -6.20
N ARG A 597 -40.82 53.78 -5.97
CA ARG A 597 -40.76 55.03 -5.18
C ARG A 597 -41.52 56.16 -5.86
N GLU A 598 -41.38 56.32 -7.18
CA GLU A 598 -42.11 57.35 -7.94
C GLU A 598 -43.63 57.13 -7.92
N LEU A 599 -44.09 55.89 -8.09
CA LEU A 599 -45.51 55.54 -8.01
C LEU A 599 -46.04 55.75 -6.58
N ALA A 600 -45.28 55.34 -5.56
CA ALA A 600 -45.64 55.57 -4.17
C ALA A 600 -45.72 57.06 -3.82
N ALA A 601 -44.81 57.89 -4.35
CA ALA A 601 -44.83 59.34 -4.19
C ALA A 601 -46.08 59.98 -4.82
N LYS A 602 -46.50 59.47 -5.98
CA LYS A 602 -47.73 59.89 -6.68
C LYS A 602 -49.02 59.32 -6.04
N GLY A 603 -48.90 58.44 -5.05
CA GLY A 603 -50.04 57.76 -4.42
C GLY A 603 -50.68 56.69 -5.30
N GLU A 604 -49.99 56.27 -6.35
CA GLU A 604 -50.43 55.21 -7.26
C GLU A 604 -50.24 53.82 -6.64
N SER A 605 -50.93 52.82 -7.21
CA SER A 605 -50.90 51.45 -6.67
C SER A 605 -49.59 50.74 -7.03
N ILE A 606 -48.91 50.20 -6.01
CA ILE A 606 -47.68 49.39 -6.15
C ILE A 606 -47.92 47.90 -5.86
N ALA A 607 -49.19 47.48 -5.71
CA ALA A 607 -49.60 46.14 -5.28
C ALA A 607 -49.06 44.99 -6.17
N HIS A 608 -48.78 45.27 -7.45
CA HIS A 608 -48.26 44.29 -8.41
C HIS A 608 -46.73 44.28 -8.49
N LEU A 609 -46.06 45.17 -7.76
CA LEU A 609 -44.59 45.35 -7.80
C LEU A 609 -43.93 44.87 -6.50
N VAL A 610 -44.62 44.95 -5.36
CA VAL A 610 -44.12 44.54 -4.04
C VAL A 610 -45.05 43.51 -3.39
N PRO A 611 -44.57 42.69 -2.45
CA PRO A 611 -45.45 41.84 -1.64
C PRO A 611 -46.52 42.66 -0.89
N GLU A 612 -47.74 42.14 -0.77
CA GLU A 612 -48.87 42.84 -0.12
C GLU A 612 -48.55 43.34 1.30
N PRO A 613 -47.88 42.57 2.19
CA PRO A 613 -47.49 43.07 3.51
C PRO A 613 -46.54 44.28 3.44
N VAL A 614 -45.67 44.33 2.43
CA VAL A 614 -44.73 45.43 2.20
C VAL A 614 -45.46 46.68 1.73
N GLU A 615 -46.43 46.54 0.81
CA GLU A 615 -47.27 47.68 0.38
C GLU A 615 -48.01 48.30 1.58
N LYS A 616 -48.65 47.47 2.41
CA LYS A 616 -49.34 47.93 3.63
C LYS A 616 -48.37 48.65 4.57
N TYR A 617 -47.15 48.14 4.70
CA TYR A 617 -46.11 48.76 5.52
C TYR A 617 -45.67 50.13 4.99
N ILE A 618 -45.45 50.25 3.67
CA ILE A 618 -45.08 51.51 3.00
C ILE A 618 -46.18 52.56 3.22
N LYS A 619 -47.46 52.18 3.01
CA LYS A 619 -48.62 53.06 3.23
C LYS A 619 -48.75 53.50 4.68
N LYS A 620 -48.60 52.58 5.64
CA LYS A 620 -48.71 52.84 7.08
C LYS A 620 -47.63 53.80 7.58
N ASN A 621 -46.39 53.64 7.11
CA ASN A 621 -45.25 54.44 7.56
C ASN A 621 -45.00 55.68 6.68
N LYS A 622 -45.86 55.95 5.69
CA LYS A 622 -45.76 57.09 4.77
C LYS A 622 -44.40 57.19 4.07
N LEU A 623 -43.80 56.05 3.73
CA LEU A 623 -42.49 56.02 3.05
C LEU A 623 -42.63 56.50 1.60
N TYR A 624 -41.59 57.15 1.08
CA TYR A 624 -41.47 57.63 -0.31
C TYR A 624 -42.48 58.70 -0.73
N ARG A 625 -42.96 59.53 0.19
CA ARG A 625 -43.93 60.62 -0.10
C ARG A 625 -43.31 62.01 -0.25
N ASP A 626 -42.00 62.10 -0.10
CA ASP A 626 -41.23 63.35 -0.07
C ASP A 626 -40.42 63.54 -1.36
#